data_AF-A0A3L7RNU5-F1
#
_entry.id   AF-A0A3L7RNU5-F1
#
_cell.length_a   1.000
_cell.length_b   1.000
_cell.length_c   1.000
_cell.angle_alpha   90.00
_cell.angle_beta   90.00
_cell.angle_gamma   90.00
#
_symmetry.space_group_name_H-M   'P 1'
#
loop_
_entity.id
_entity.type
_entity.pdbx_description
1 polymer ?
#
loop_
_entity_poly.entity_id
_entity_poly.type
_entity_poly.pdbx_seq_one_letter_code
_entity_poly.pdbx_strand_id
1 'polypeptide(L)'
;MFRILLKKYYQESIWLWLALALVLFFFPWVRIWTVSQFELTGFAPLIEQFKAFEKFSPVPLEQFLTYHGIIGITYDEPVVLLCVLTWCISRGTDVVSGELNRGTMEMLLAQPVQRWMLLTCHAIITVTGLALLCLLIYLGVYLGINTNSTPVATNTPWTIPWLGWTLPNPMAAKQLTQIPLSQLVQPQEFIAATMNLFSL
;
A
#
# COMPACT_ATOMS: atom_id res chain seq x y z
N MET A 1 -21.53 26.10 -15.93
CA MET A 1 -20.93 25.02 -16.74
C MET A 1 -19.91 24.17 -15.97
N PHE A 2 -18.94 24.76 -15.26
CA PHE A 2 -17.87 24.02 -14.54
C PHE A 2 -18.40 22.89 -13.64
N ARG A 3 -19.36 23.20 -12.77
CA ARG A 3 -19.97 22.22 -11.85
C ARG A 3 -20.67 21.05 -12.57
N ILE A 4 -21.25 21.30 -13.74
CA ILE A 4 -21.96 20.28 -14.51
C ILE A 4 -20.96 19.31 -15.15
N LEU A 5 -19.87 19.85 -15.72
CA LEU A 5 -18.77 19.04 -16.28
C LEU A 5 -18.10 18.18 -15.19
N LEU A 6 -17.82 18.77 -14.02
CA LEU A 6 -17.28 18.02 -12.89
C LEU A 6 -18.21 16.87 -12.46
N LYS A 7 -19.52 17.13 -12.34
CA LYS A 7 -20.49 16.10 -11.97
C LYS A 7 -20.53 14.95 -12.98
N LYS A 8 -20.50 15.26 -14.28
CA LYS A 8 -20.44 14.25 -15.35
C LYS A 8 -19.21 13.36 -15.18
N TYR A 9 -18.02 13.95 -15.15
CA TYR A 9 -16.77 13.19 -15.06
C TYR A 9 -16.65 12.39 -13.77
N TYR A 10 -17.16 12.92 -12.65
CA TYR A 10 -17.24 12.20 -11.39
C TYR A 10 -18.12 10.96 -11.51
N GLN A 11 -19.34 11.10 -12.03
CA GLN A 11 -20.29 9.99 -12.20
C GLN A 11 -19.77 8.89 -13.15
N GLU A 12 -19.02 9.25 -14.18
CA GLU A 12 -18.41 8.27 -15.07
C GLU A 12 -17.25 7.52 -14.41
N SER A 13 -16.49 8.21 -13.55
CA SER A 13 -15.32 7.64 -12.89
C SER A 13 -15.64 6.82 -11.64
N ILE A 14 -16.81 7.03 -11.02
CA ILE A 14 -17.08 6.53 -9.66
C ILE A 14 -17.07 5.01 -9.56
N TRP A 15 -17.54 4.30 -10.59
CA TRP A 15 -17.60 2.84 -10.58
C TRP A 15 -16.22 2.21 -10.63
N LEU A 16 -15.36 2.71 -11.52
CA LEU A 16 -13.97 2.29 -11.58
C LEU A 16 -13.25 2.65 -10.29
N TRP A 17 -13.46 3.87 -9.78
CA TRP A 17 -12.85 4.33 -8.55
C TRP A 17 -13.23 3.45 -7.36
N LEU A 18 -14.52 3.11 -7.20
CA LEU A 18 -15.00 2.25 -6.12
C LEU A 18 -14.43 0.83 -6.20
N ALA A 19 -14.35 0.26 -7.40
CA ALA A 19 -13.76 -1.06 -7.60
C ALA A 19 -12.28 -1.08 -7.20
N LEU A 20 -11.50 -0.08 -7.64
CA LEU A 20 -10.10 0.05 -7.29
C LEU A 20 -9.91 0.38 -5.80
N ALA A 21 -10.76 1.24 -5.24
CA ALA A 21 -10.76 1.61 -3.82
C ALA A 21 -10.95 0.38 -2.92
N LEU A 22 -11.88 -0.52 -3.27
CA LEU A 22 -12.10 -1.76 -2.54
C LEU A 22 -10.82 -2.61 -2.57
N VAL A 23 -10.27 -2.88 -3.75
CA VAL A 23 -9.07 -3.71 -3.88
C VAL A 23 -7.88 -3.10 -3.13
N LEU A 24 -7.62 -1.81 -3.33
CA LEU A 24 -6.49 -1.10 -2.74
C LEU A 24 -6.59 -0.93 -1.22
N PHE A 25 -7.79 -0.97 -0.65
CA PHE A 25 -7.99 -0.95 0.79
C PHE A 25 -7.83 -2.35 1.41
N PHE A 26 -8.51 -3.35 0.83
CA PHE A 26 -8.54 -4.71 1.40
C PHE A 26 -7.22 -5.47 1.18
N PHE A 27 -6.55 -5.27 0.05
CA PHE A 27 -5.34 -6.01 -0.27
C PHE A 27 -4.20 -5.78 0.75
N PRO A 28 -3.78 -4.54 1.08
CA PRO A 28 -2.76 -4.30 2.09
C PRO A 28 -3.15 -4.85 3.46
N TRP A 29 -4.44 -4.72 3.84
CA TRP A 29 -4.94 -5.21 5.12
C TRP A 29 -4.84 -6.74 5.24
N VAL A 30 -5.33 -7.47 4.23
CA VAL A 30 -5.27 -8.95 4.19
C VAL A 30 -3.82 -9.45 4.10
N ARG A 31 -2.96 -8.75 3.36
CA ARG A 31 -1.53 -9.09 3.28
C ARG A 31 -0.86 -8.99 4.64
N ILE A 32 -1.05 -7.89 5.35
CA ILE A 32 -0.44 -7.70 6.68
C ILE A 32 -0.99 -8.75 7.66
N TRP A 33 -2.27 -9.07 7.59
CA TRP A 33 -2.86 -10.15 8.38
C TRP A 33 -2.24 -11.52 8.06
N THR A 34 -2.01 -11.82 6.78
CA THR A 34 -1.34 -13.07 6.35
C THR A 34 0.09 -13.14 6.88
N VAL A 35 0.86 -12.06 6.68
CA VAL A 35 2.25 -11.96 7.17
C VAL A 35 2.31 -12.09 8.68
N SER A 36 1.33 -11.54 9.41
CA SER A 36 1.35 -11.56 10.87
C SER A 36 1.21 -12.96 11.47
N GLN A 37 0.76 -13.95 10.69
CA GLN A 37 0.65 -15.34 11.15
C GLN A 37 2.00 -16.06 11.22
N PHE A 38 3.06 -15.50 10.62
CA PHE A 38 4.36 -16.16 10.48
C PHE A 38 5.44 -15.51 11.37
N GLU A 39 6.35 -16.33 11.89
CA GLU A 39 7.55 -15.85 12.60
C GLU A 39 8.68 -15.57 11.61
N LEU A 40 9.09 -14.30 11.48
CA LEU A 40 10.08 -13.87 10.48
C LEU A 40 11.48 -14.46 10.70
N THR A 41 11.88 -14.63 11.96
CA THR A 41 13.18 -15.20 12.33
C THR A 41 13.37 -16.64 11.89
N GLY A 42 12.28 -17.40 11.67
CA GLY A 42 12.32 -18.76 11.14
C GLY A 42 12.75 -18.84 9.67
N PHE A 43 12.65 -17.74 8.91
CA PHE A 43 12.98 -17.71 7.48
C PHE A 43 14.43 -17.35 7.16
N ALA A 44 15.26 -17.04 8.17
CA ALA A 44 16.66 -16.68 7.97
C ALA A 44 17.48 -17.73 7.17
N PRO A 45 17.34 -19.05 7.42
CA PRO A 45 18.07 -20.07 6.65
C PRO A 45 17.66 -20.11 5.17
N LEU A 46 16.41 -19.77 4.86
CA LEU A 46 15.92 -19.73 3.48
C LEU A 46 16.55 -18.56 2.72
N ILE A 47 16.74 -17.41 3.37
CA ILE A 47 17.38 -16.25 2.73
C ILE A 47 18.84 -16.52 2.37
N GLU A 48 19.59 -17.26 3.18
CA GLU A 48 20.97 -17.63 2.85
C GLU A 48 21.07 -18.39 1.52
N GLN A 49 20.08 -19.24 1.22
CA GLN A 49 20.01 -19.95 -0.05
C GLN A 49 19.75 -19.02 -1.25
N PHE A 50 19.04 -17.91 -1.03
CA PHE A 50 18.71 -16.91 -2.05
C PHE A 50 19.72 -15.78 -2.18
N LYS A 51 20.83 -15.79 -1.42
CA LYS A 51 21.85 -14.74 -1.44
C LYS A 51 22.42 -14.45 -2.85
N ALA A 52 22.48 -15.46 -3.72
CA ALA A 52 22.89 -15.27 -5.11
C ALA A 52 21.94 -14.38 -5.95
N PHE A 53 20.67 -14.27 -5.54
CA PHE A 53 19.66 -13.42 -6.16
C PHE A 53 19.62 -12.00 -5.57
N GLU A 54 20.38 -11.73 -4.49
CA GLU A 54 20.46 -10.40 -3.88
C GLU A 54 20.87 -9.33 -4.90
N LYS A 55 21.70 -9.68 -5.90
CA LYS A 55 22.11 -8.80 -7.00
C LYS A 55 20.96 -8.26 -7.87
N PHE A 56 19.79 -8.91 -7.85
CA PHE A 56 18.60 -8.48 -8.60
C PHE A 56 17.64 -7.67 -7.74
N SER A 57 17.87 -7.64 -6.42
CA SER A 57 17.07 -6.86 -5.49
C SER A 57 17.67 -5.46 -5.32
N PRO A 58 16.87 -4.38 -5.39
CA PRO A 58 17.35 -3.04 -5.05
C PRO A 58 17.73 -2.89 -3.57
N VAL A 59 17.22 -3.79 -2.72
CA VAL A 59 17.32 -3.74 -1.26
C VAL A 59 17.95 -5.03 -0.72
N PRO A 60 18.81 -4.98 0.31
CA PRO A 60 19.38 -6.18 0.92
C PRO A 60 18.31 -7.16 1.41
N LEU A 61 18.52 -8.45 1.19
CA LEU A 61 17.51 -9.47 1.52
C LEU A 61 17.20 -9.53 3.03
N GLU A 62 18.15 -9.12 3.87
CA GLU A 62 17.99 -9.04 5.31
C GLU A 62 16.89 -8.06 5.74
N GLN A 63 16.68 -6.98 4.96
CA GLN A 63 15.59 -6.04 5.26
C GLN A 63 14.22 -6.69 5.10
N PHE A 64 14.10 -7.71 4.25
CA PHE A 64 12.87 -8.49 4.10
C PHE A 64 12.61 -9.45 5.28
N LEU A 65 13.53 -9.60 6.24
CA LEU A 65 13.25 -10.29 7.51
C LEU A 65 12.79 -9.32 8.61
N THR A 66 12.80 -8.03 8.33
CA THR A 66 12.29 -7.01 9.25
C THR A 66 10.80 -6.80 9.03
N TYR A 67 10.07 -6.54 10.11
CA TYR A 67 8.65 -6.17 10.03
C TYR A 67 8.44 -4.93 9.15
N HIS A 68 9.37 -3.96 9.22
CA HIS A 68 9.33 -2.76 8.42
C HIS A 68 9.47 -3.07 6.92
N GLY A 69 10.46 -3.86 6.52
CA GLY A 69 10.70 -4.21 5.13
C GLY A 69 9.58 -5.05 4.52
N ILE A 70 9.05 -6.04 5.24
CA ILE A 70 7.92 -6.82 4.71
C ILE A 70 6.71 -5.94 4.52
N ILE A 71 6.35 -5.08 5.47
CA ILE A 71 5.20 -4.18 5.29
C ILE A 71 5.48 -3.19 4.15
N GLY A 72 6.70 -2.68 4.03
CA GLY A 72 7.13 -1.79 2.94
C GLY A 72 6.97 -2.37 1.55
N ILE A 73 7.32 -3.65 1.34
CA ILE A 73 7.13 -4.35 0.05
C ILE A 73 5.68 -4.27 -0.44
N THR A 74 4.68 -4.11 0.43
CA THR A 74 3.27 -3.97 0.01
C THR A 74 3.07 -2.88 -1.05
N TYR A 75 3.87 -1.82 -1.02
CA TYR A 75 3.77 -0.71 -1.98
C TYR A 75 4.36 -1.05 -3.36
N ASP A 76 5.28 -2.02 -3.41
CA ASP A 76 5.89 -2.52 -4.65
C ASP A 76 5.16 -3.74 -5.22
N GLU A 77 4.09 -4.19 -4.56
CA GLU A 77 3.27 -5.31 -5.04
C GLU A 77 2.62 -4.96 -6.38
N PRO A 78 2.69 -5.86 -7.39
CA PRO A 78 2.10 -5.62 -8.70
C PRO A 78 0.61 -5.28 -8.63
N VAL A 79 -0.12 -5.84 -7.66
CA VAL A 79 -1.55 -5.56 -7.48
C VAL A 79 -1.79 -4.07 -7.18
N VAL A 80 -1.00 -3.48 -6.28
CA VAL A 80 -1.11 -2.07 -5.90
C VAL A 80 -0.72 -1.19 -7.08
N LEU A 81 0.44 -1.46 -7.68
CA LEU A 81 0.96 -0.69 -8.82
C LEU A 81 0.01 -0.75 -10.02
N LEU A 82 -0.47 -1.94 -10.41
CA LEU A 82 -1.37 -2.11 -11.54
C LEU A 82 -2.71 -1.41 -11.31
N CYS A 83 -3.26 -1.42 -10.09
CA CYS A 83 -4.50 -0.69 -9.78
C CYS A 83 -4.32 0.83 -9.95
N VAL A 84 -3.23 1.38 -9.43
CA VAL A 84 -2.91 2.81 -9.54
C VAL A 84 -2.66 3.21 -11.00
N LEU A 85 -1.87 2.41 -11.73
CA LEU A 85 -1.62 2.62 -13.14
C LEU A 85 -2.90 2.50 -13.97
N THR A 86 -3.77 1.54 -13.65
CA THR A 86 -5.08 1.39 -14.31
C THR A 86 -5.93 2.64 -14.15
N TRP A 87 -5.97 3.22 -12.95
CA TRP A 87 -6.66 4.50 -12.72
C TRP A 87 -6.05 5.63 -13.58
N CYS A 88 -4.73 5.78 -13.56
CA CYS A 88 -4.05 6.87 -14.27
C CYS A 88 -4.21 6.75 -15.79
N ILE A 89 -4.02 5.55 -16.35
CA ILE A 89 -4.10 5.29 -17.79
C ILE A 89 -5.54 5.45 -18.30
N SER A 90 -6.52 4.83 -17.61
CA SER A 90 -7.92 4.92 -18.03
C SER A 90 -8.40 6.36 -18.02
N ARG A 91 -8.14 7.10 -16.95
CA ARG A 91 -8.60 8.48 -16.82
C ARG A 91 -7.82 9.47 -17.67
N GLY A 92 -6.52 9.23 -17.91
CA GLY A 92 -5.75 10.03 -18.86
C GLY A 92 -6.25 9.87 -20.29
N THR A 93 -6.65 8.65 -20.65
CA THR A 93 -7.16 8.33 -22.00
C THR A 93 -8.60 8.82 -22.21
N ASP A 94 -9.43 8.80 -21.17
CA ASP A 94 -10.84 9.20 -21.24
C ASP A 94 -11.05 10.68 -21.66
N VAL A 95 -10.09 11.56 -21.35
CA VAL A 95 -10.16 13.01 -21.64
C VAL A 95 -10.42 13.30 -23.13
N VAL A 96 -9.77 12.54 -24.01
CA VAL A 96 -9.83 12.77 -25.46
C VAL A 96 -10.40 11.56 -26.17
N SER A 97 -9.78 10.40 -25.99
CA SER A 97 -10.17 9.16 -26.67
C SER A 97 -11.51 8.64 -26.18
N GLY A 98 -11.82 8.81 -24.89
CA GLY A 98 -13.11 8.40 -24.32
C GLY A 98 -14.28 9.19 -24.90
N GLU A 99 -14.17 10.51 -24.96
CA GLU A 99 -15.19 11.38 -25.55
C GLU A 99 -15.30 11.21 -27.08
N LEU A 100 -14.18 10.94 -27.76
CA LEU A 100 -14.17 10.65 -29.19
C LEU A 100 -14.88 9.33 -29.50
N ASN A 101 -14.57 8.27 -28.75
CA ASN A 101 -15.18 6.94 -28.92
C ASN A 101 -16.69 6.93 -28.63
N ARG A 102 -17.15 7.79 -27.71
CA ARG A 102 -18.58 7.97 -27.40
C ARG A 102 -19.32 8.86 -28.40
N GLY A 103 -18.64 9.48 -29.35
CA GLY A 103 -19.21 10.46 -30.29
C GLY A 103 -19.66 11.76 -29.62
N THR A 104 -19.33 11.98 -28.34
CA THR A 104 -19.76 13.14 -27.54
C THR A 104 -18.82 14.33 -27.69
N MET A 105 -17.63 14.12 -28.24
CA MET A 105 -16.64 15.18 -28.45
C MET A 105 -17.17 16.30 -29.35
N GLU A 106 -17.86 15.96 -30.44
CA GLU A 106 -18.43 16.96 -31.35
C GLU A 106 -19.54 17.77 -30.67
N MET A 107 -20.37 17.12 -29.85
CA MET A 107 -21.42 17.79 -29.08
C MET A 107 -20.85 18.73 -28.01
N LEU A 108 -19.75 18.35 -27.35
CA LEU A 108 -19.06 19.19 -26.36
C LEU A 108 -18.38 20.39 -27.01
N LEU A 109 -17.80 20.23 -28.20
CA LEU A 109 -17.16 21.32 -28.95
C LEU A 109 -18.14 22.28 -29.61
N ALA A 110 -19.36 21.82 -29.89
CA ALA A 110 -20.45 22.67 -30.39
C ALA A 110 -20.97 23.66 -29.32
N GLN A 111 -20.74 23.35 -28.04
CA GLN A 111 -21.05 24.27 -26.95
C GLN A 111 -19.93 25.31 -26.78
N PRO A 112 -20.24 26.53 -26.30
CA PRO A 112 -19.24 27.56 -26.04
C PRO A 112 -18.41 27.24 -24.78
N VAL A 113 -17.68 26.12 -24.80
CA VAL A 113 -16.79 25.65 -23.72
C VAL A 113 -15.35 25.90 -24.11
N GLN A 114 -14.58 26.50 -23.20
CA GLN A 114 -13.14 26.64 -23.40
C GLN A 114 -12.45 25.27 -23.25
N ARG A 115 -11.55 24.92 -24.18
CA ARG A 115 -10.80 23.65 -24.15
C ARG A 115 -10.05 23.43 -22.83
N TRP A 116 -9.43 24.49 -22.31
CA TRP A 116 -8.74 24.48 -21.01
C TRP A 116 -9.64 24.10 -19.85
N MET A 117 -10.91 24.50 -19.89
CA MET A 117 -11.87 24.19 -18.85
C MET A 117 -12.19 22.69 -18.80
N LEU A 118 -12.31 22.03 -19.96
CA LEU A 118 -12.49 20.58 -20.06
C LEU A 118 -11.30 19.83 -19.48
N LEU A 119 -10.08 20.19 -19.92
CA LEU A 119 -8.85 19.56 -19.45
C LEU A 119 -8.65 19.74 -17.95
N THR A 120 -8.88 20.95 -17.43
CA THR A 120 -8.68 21.26 -16.01
C THR A 120 -9.71 20.56 -15.12
N CYS A 121 -10.99 20.53 -15.52
CA CYS A 121 -12.01 19.75 -14.80
C CYS A 121 -11.61 18.28 -14.66
N HIS A 122 -11.15 17.70 -15.76
CA HIS A 122 -10.81 16.29 -15.78
C HIS A 122 -9.54 16.03 -14.97
N ALA A 123 -8.51 16.88 -15.10
CA ALA A 123 -7.28 16.80 -14.32
C ALA A 123 -7.53 16.92 -12.80
N ILE A 124 -8.43 17.82 -12.38
CA ILE A 124 -8.78 17.95 -10.96
C ILE A 124 -9.37 16.64 -10.43
N ILE A 125 -10.30 16.02 -11.16
CA ILE A 125 -10.95 14.76 -10.74
C ILE A 125 -9.96 13.59 -10.72
N THR A 126 -9.05 13.52 -11.70
CA THR A 126 -8.06 12.43 -11.73
C THR A 126 -7.07 12.53 -10.58
N VAL A 127 -6.54 13.73 -10.32
CA VAL A 127 -5.57 13.98 -9.25
C VAL A 127 -6.22 13.80 -7.89
N THR A 128 -7.43 14.31 -7.67
CA THR A 128 -8.15 14.08 -6.40
C THR A 128 -8.53 12.62 -6.21
N GLY A 129 -8.98 11.93 -7.26
CA GLY A 129 -9.27 10.50 -7.20
C GLY A 129 -8.04 9.67 -6.86
N LEU A 130 -6.89 9.98 -7.47
CA LEU A 130 -5.61 9.33 -7.19
C LEU A 130 -5.16 9.58 -5.75
N ALA A 131 -5.24 10.82 -5.27
CA ALA A 131 -4.89 11.17 -3.90
C ALA A 131 -5.74 10.38 -2.88
N LEU A 132 -7.04 10.24 -3.13
CA LEU A 132 -7.94 9.46 -2.28
C LEU A 132 -7.62 7.95 -2.33
N LEU A 133 -7.25 7.40 -3.50
CA LEU A 133 -6.81 6.00 -3.59
C LEU A 133 -5.52 5.76 -2.80
N CYS A 134 -4.55 6.67 -2.87
CA CYS A 134 -3.30 6.58 -2.08
C CYS A 134 -3.61 6.64 -0.58
N LEU A 135 -4.54 7.50 -0.17
CA LEU A 135 -4.99 7.59 1.22
C LEU A 135 -5.64 6.28 1.68
N LEU A 136 -6.44 5.62 0.83
CA LEU A 136 -7.03 4.31 1.13
C LEU A 136 -5.99 3.21 1.31
N ILE A 137 -4.92 3.20 0.49
CA ILE A 137 -3.80 2.26 0.67
C ILE A 137 -3.16 2.48 2.04
N TYR A 138 -2.86 3.73 2.39
CA TYR A 138 -2.31 4.07 3.69
C TYR A 138 -3.25 3.64 4.84
N LEU A 139 -4.57 3.83 4.69
CA LEU A 139 -5.55 3.39 5.68
C LEU A 139 -5.60 1.86 5.80
N GLY A 140 -5.49 1.12 4.70
CA GLY A 140 -5.40 -0.34 4.70
C GLY A 140 -4.18 -0.83 5.47
N VAL A 141 -3.03 -0.18 5.26
CA VAL A 141 -1.79 -0.47 6.00
C VAL A 141 -1.93 -0.10 7.48
N TYR A 142 -2.45 1.09 7.78
CA TYR A 142 -2.68 1.57 9.14
C TYR A 142 -3.58 0.61 9.93
N LEU A 143 -4.70 0.18 9.33
CA LEU A 143 -5.59 -0.80 9.95
C LEU A 143 -4.90 -2.15 10.11
N GLY A 144 -4.15 -2.61 9.10
CA GLY A 144 -3.41 -3.87 9.17
C GLY A 144 -2.40 -3.91 10.31
N ILE A 145 -1.70 -2.80 10.58
CA ILE A 145 -0.74 -2.71 11.70
C ILE A 145 -1.47 -2.71 13.05
N ASN A 146 -2.60 -2.00 13.16
CA ASN A 146 -3.30 -1.86 14.45
C ASN A 146 -4.16 -3.08 14.82
N THR A 147 -4.67 -3.83 13.83
CA THR A 147 -5.54 -4.98 14.12
C THR A 147 -4.77 -6.27 14.39
N ASN A 148 -3.51 -6.37 13.93
CA ASN A 148 -2.80 -7.64 13.90
C ASN A 148 -1.70 -7.73 14.97
N SER A 149 -1.44 -8.95 15.43
CA SER A 149 -0.35 -9.29 16.33
C SER A 149 0.51 -10.37 15.70
N THR A 150 1.81 -10.35 15.99
CA THR A 150 2.80 -11.28 15.43
C THR A 150 3.43 -12.15 16.52
N PRO A 151 3.66 -13.44 16.26
CA PRO A 151 4.46 -14.28 17.13
C PRO A 151 5.93 -13.84 17.05
N VAL A 152 6.52 -13.48 18.19
CA VAL A 152 7.94 -13.17 18.32
C VAL A 152 8.56 -14.22 19.24
N ALA A 153 9.65 -14.85 18.79
CA ALA A 153 10.42 -15.77 19.61
C ALA A 153 11.21 -15.01 20.67
N THR A 154 10.71 -15.04 21.91
CA THR A 154 11.40 -14.45 23.06
C THR A 154 12.15 -15.54 23.83
N ASN A 155 13.42 -15.31 24.11
CA ASN A 155 14.20 -16.17 24.98
C ASN A 155 13.75 -15.94 26.43
N THR A 156 13.37 -16.99 27.15
CA THR A 156 13.00 -16.89 28.56
C THR A 156 14.25 -16.53 29.39
N PRO A 157 14.29 -15.36 30.06
CA PRO A 157 15.44 -14.99 30.87
C PRO A 157 15.53 -15.86 32.12
N TRP A 158 16.73 -16.32 32.47
CA TRP A 158 16.99 -16.96 33.76
C TRP A 158 17.23 -15.87 34.80
N THR A 159 16.32 -15.75 35.76
CA THR A 159 16.48 -14.85 36.91
C THR A 159 17.20 -15.56 38.05
N ILE A 160 18.32 -15.01 38.53
CA ILE A 160 18.97 -15.48 39.76
C ILE A 160 18.20 -14.89 40.96
N PRO A 161 17.53 -15.71 41.79
CA PRO A 161 16.56 -15.23 42.79
C PRO A 161 17.15 -14.34 43.89
N TRP A 162 18.49 -14.31 44.03
CA TRP A 162 19.17 -13.53 45.07
C TRP A 162 19.84 -12.24 44.56
N LEU A 163 20.08 -12.13 43.25
CA LEU A 163 20.84 -11.01 42.66
C LEU A 163 19.99 -10.14 41.73
N GLY A 164 18.75 -10.54 41.43
CA GLY A 164 17.84 -9.81 40.54
C GLY A 164 18.32 -9.68 39.09
N TRP A 165 19.44 -10.31 38.74
CA TRP A 165 20.01 -10.28 37.40
C TRP A 165 19.26 -11.26 36.49
N THR A 166 18.80 -10.74 35.35
CA THR A 166 18.21 -11.50 34.24
C THR A 166 19.30 -11.80 33.22
N LEU A 167 19.79 -13.04 33.17
CA LEU A 167 20.68 -13.49 32.10
C LEU A 167 19.87 -14.16 30.99
N PRO A 168 20.11 -13.83 29.72
CA PRO A 168 19.47 -14.53 28.60
C PRO A 168 19.93 -16.00 28.61
N ASN A 169 18.99 -16.95 28.73
CA ASN A 169 19.29 -18.37 28.79
C ASN A 169 19.35 -18.97 27.37
N PRO A 170 20.53 -19.32 26.83
CA PRO A 170 20.64 -19.91 25.49
C PRO A 170 20.10 -21.34 25.41
N MET A 171 19.84 -22.02 26.54
CA MET A 171 19.34 -23.40 26.58
C MET A 171 17.82 -23.50 26.83
N ALA A 172 17.13 -22.39 27.10
CA ALA A 172 15.68 -22.40 27.24
C ALA A 172 15.00 -22.46 25.86
N ALA A 173 13.94 -23.27 25.74
CA ALA A 173 13.17 -23.31 24.50
C ALA A 173 12.59 -21.92 24.19
N LYS A 174 12.80 -21.43 22.96
CA LYS A 174 12.24 -20.17 22.48
C LYS A 174 10.72 -20.21 22.64
N GLN A 175 10.16 -19.29 23.42
CA GLN A 175 8.73 -19.21 23.62
C GLN A 175 8.15 -18.15 22.68
N LEU A 176 7.14 -18.54 21.88
CA LEU A 176 6.46 -17.63 20.98
C LEU A 176 5.50 -16.75 21.78
N THR A 177 5.89 -15.51 22.01
CA THR A 177 5.03 -14.48 22.63
C THR A 177 4.38 -13.65 21.53
N GLN A 178 3.06 -13.53 21.56
CA GLN A 178 2.31 -12.67 20.64
C GLN A 178 2.50 -11.21 21.04
N ILE A 179 3.15 -10.43 20.17
CA ILE A 179 3.39 -9.00 20.37
C ILE A 179 2.57 -8.23 19.32
N PRO A 180 1.82 -7.18 19.70
CA PRO A 180 1.08 -6.38 18.74
C PRO A 180 2.03 -5.67 17.77
N LEU A 181 1.71 -5.68 16.48
CA LEU A 181 2.54 -5.08 15.43
C LEU A 181 2.76 -3.58 15.63
N SER A 182 1.82 -2.89 16.26
CA SER A 182 1.91 -1.46 16.60
C SER A 182 3.06 -1.11 17.57
N GLN A 183 3.59 -2.09 18.32
CA GLN A 183 4.79 -1.90 19.15
C GLN A 183 6.09 -2.06 18.35
N LEU A 184 6.03 -2.75 17.21
CA LEU A 184 7.20 -3.08 16.40
C LEU A 184 7.40 -2.10 15.24
N VAL A 185 6.31 -1.55 14.70
CA VAL A 185 6.35 -0.67 13.52
C VAL A 185 5.36 0.48 13.70
N GLN A 186 5.82 1.70 13.40
CA GLN A 186 4.96 2.89 13.42
C GLN A 186 4.34 3.14 12.04
N PRO A 187 3.02 3.29 11.93
CA PRO A 187 2.37 3.54 10.64
C PRO A 187 2.86 4.79 9.91
N GLN A 188 3.35 5.79 10.66
CA GLN A 188 3.81 7.09 10.13
C GLN A 188 5.00 6.95 9.18
N GLU A 189 5.80 5.91 9.34
CA GLU A 189 6.98 5.68 8.51
C GLU A 189 6.60 5.39 7.04
N PHE A 190 5.39 4.90 6.78
CA PHE A 190 4.90 4.58 5.43
C PHE A 190 4.27 5.77 4.70
N ILE A 191 4.24 6.95 5.30
CA ILE A 191 3.73 8.17 4.64
C ILE A 191 4.59 8.50 3.41
N ALA A 192 5.93 8.38 3.53
CA ALA A 192 6.84 8.64 2.42
C ALA A 192 6.60 7.69 1.24
N ALA A 193 6.36 6.40 1.52
CA ALA A 193 6.04 5.41 0.49
C ALA A 193 4.70 5.74 -0.21
N THR A 194 3.69 6.17 0.55
CA THR A 194 2.40 6.61 0.01
C THR A 194 2.54 7.84 -0.89
N MET A 195 3.38 8.80 -0.49
CA MET A 195 3.65 10.00 -1.29
C MET A 195 4.43 9.67 -2.57
N ASN A 196 5.38 8.73 -2.51
CA ASN A 196 6.09 8.25 -3.68
C ASN A 196 5.13 7.63 -4.70
N LEU A 197 4.21 6.78 -4.23
CA LEU A 197 3.19 6.15 -5.06
C LEU A 197 2.24 7.17 -5.71
N PHE A 198 1.94 8.28 -5.04
CA PHE A 198 1.14 9.37 -5.61
C PHE A 198 1.90 10.15 -6.70
N SER A 199 3.23 10.20 -6.63
CA SER A 199 4.07 10.93 -7.59
C SER A 199 4.45 10.15 -8.85
N LEU A 200 4.13 8.87 -8.90
CA LEU A 200 4.49 7.90 -9.94
C LEU A 200 3.64 8.10 -11.21
#